data_AF-A0A1X2I8A3-F1
#
_entry.id   AF-A0A1X2I8A3-F1
#
_cell.length_a   1.000
_cell.length_b   1.000
_cell.length_c   1.000
_cell.angle_alpha   90.00
_cell.angle_beta   90.00
_cell.angle_gamma   90.00
#
_symmetry.space_group_name_H-M   'P 1'
#
loop_
_entity.id
_entity.type
_entity.pdbx_description
1 polymer ?
#
loop_
_entity_poly.entity_id
_entity_poly.type
_entity_poly.pdbx_seq_one_letter_code
_entity_poly.pdbx_strand_id
1 'polypeptide(L)'
;MSRLPSQVPTPEWTNNWKQIQPALSKIRRSMASLRTSSLKVMRVSQLDSDILDSELFDILKEQLFSALSLFKPTIKENFEPEMLGILNLVLFKLSIYDSSATYGSQLQNLKYRNEWKHGGVLESIAKDAPLTKSQKIAYGVLTVGGQYAWTRANRYITEKGWGELDESDVRNKVYRILQTGEKYWKAFSVLNFLVFLYNGRYRTLIDRILAMRLVYAKKSLNRQVSFEFLNRQMVWHAFTVSHK
;
A
#
# COMPACT_ATOMS: atom_id res chain seq x y z
N MET A 1 65.61 3.68 45.43
CA MET A 1 65.23 3.23 44.07
C MET A 1 63.74 2.88 44.06
N SER A 2 62.91 3.81 43.63
CA SER A 2 61.46 3.64 43.48
C SER A 2 61.15 2.83 42.21
N ARG A 3 60.60 1.61 42.37
CA ARG A 3 60.07 0.81 41.26
C ARG A 3 58.60 1.20 40.99
N LEU A 4 58.29 1.63 39.77
CA LEU A 4 56.98 1.50 39.13
C LEU A 4 57.12 0.42 38.04
N PRO A 5 56.05 -0.16 37.46
CA PRO A 5 54.72 -0.51 37.99
C PRO A 5 54.35 -1.98 37.62
N SER A 6 53.50 -2.68 38.37
CA SER A 6 52.94 -3.96 37.90
C SER A 6 51.65 -3.71 37.11
N GLN A 7 51.74 -3.66 35.79
CA GLN A 7 50.58 -3.66 34.90
C GLN A 7 49.80 -4.97 35.09
N VAL A 8 48.47 -4.85 35.21
CA VAL A 8 47.55 -5.99 35.33
C VAL A 8 47.65 -6.83 34.05
N PRO A 9 47.82 -8.17 34.12
CA PRO A 9 47.92 -9.00 32.92
C PRO A 9 46.65 -8.86 32.09
N THR A 10 46.79 -8.31 30.87
CA THR A 10 45.67 -8.21 29.94
C THR A 10 45.33 -9.60 29.42
N PRO A 11 44.06 -10.03 29.51
CA PRO A 11 43.66 -11.35 29.04
C PRO A 11 43.97 -11.56 27.55
N GLU A 12 44.46 -12.73 27.17
CA GLU A 12 44.84 -13.06 25.77
C GLU A 12 43.71 -12.79 24.76
N TRP A 13 42.46 -12.97 25.17
CA TRP A 13 41.29 -12.69 24.33
C TRP A 13 41.21 -11.22 23.89
N THR A 14 41.72 -10.26 24.68
CA THR A 14 41.68 -8.83 24.32
C THR A 14 42.59 -8.52 23.14
N ASN A 15 43.75 -9.18 23.07
CA ASN A 15 44.69 -9.04 21.96
C ASN A 15 44.14 -9.73 20.71
N ASN A 16 43.57 -10.94 20.85
CA ASN A 16 42.90 -11.64 19.75
C ASN A 16 41.71 -10.83 19.20
N TRP A 17 40.90 -10.22 20.06
CA TRP A 17 39.79 -9.36 19.65
C TRP A 17 40.27 -8.14 18.85
N LYS A 18 41.32 -7.44 19.34
CA LYS A 18 41.93 -6.30 18.63
C LYS A 18 42.48 -6.70 17.26
N GLN A 19 43.06 -7.90 17.15
CA GLN A 19 43.60 -8.43 15.89
C GLN A 19 42.50 -8.78 14.88
N ILE A 20 41.37 -9.32 15.33
CA ILE A 20 40.25 -9.77 14.48
C ILE A 20 39.31 -8.61 14.09
N GLN A 21 39.21 -7.57 14.91
CA GLN A 21 38.37 -6.38 14.67
C GLN A 21 38.55 -5.74 13.27
N PRO A 22 39.77 -5.50 12.74
CA PRO A 22 39.92 -4.94 11.40
C PRO A 22 39.41 -5.89 10.30
N ALA A 23 39.62 -7.21 10.42
CA ALA A 23 39.14 -8.19 9.47
C ALA A 23 37.59 -8.24 9.45
N LEU A 24 36.95 -8.25 10.62
CA LEU A 24 35.49 -8.17 10.73
C LEU A 24 34.94 -6.87 10.13
N SER A 25 35.63 -5.74 10.32
CA SER A 25 35.22 -4.47 9.73
C SER A 25 35.31 -4.47 8.19
N LYS A 26 36.34 -5.12 7.62
CA LYS A 26 36.49 -5.31 6.18
C LYS A 26 35.39 -6.22 5.63
N ILE A 27 35.10 -7.33 6.31
CA ILE A 27 34.03 -8.27 5.95
C ILE A 27 32.66 -7.59 6.03
N ARG A 28 32.40 -6.77 7.06
CA ARG A 28 31.16 -5.99 7.17
C ARG A 28 31.01 -4.99 6.02
N ARG A 29 32.09 -4.29 5.64
CA ARG A 29 32.07 -3.36 4.50
C ARG A 29 31.90 -4.08 3.17
N SER A 30 32.56 -5.22 2.96
CA SER A 30 32.39 -6.01 1.74
C SER A 30 30.99 -6.61 1.66
N MET A 31 30.42 -7.12 2.76
CA MET A 31 29.03 -7.58 2.81
C MET A 31 28.04 -6.43 2.60
N ALA A 32 28.34 -5.22 3.07
CA ALA A 32 27.52 -4.04 2.76
C ALA A 32 27.60 -3.66 1.27
N SER A 33 28.68 -3.99 0.56
CA SER A 33 28.80 -3.77 -0.88
C SER A 33 28.15 -4.87 -1.74
N LEU A 34 27.85 -6.04 -1.15
CA LEU A 34 27.09 -7.08 -1.83
C LEU A 34 25.66 -6.55 -2.07
N ARG A 35 25.27 -6.48 -3.34
CA ARG A 35 23.90 -6.13 -3.72
C ARG A 35 22.94 -7.12 -3.06
N THR A 36 22.29 -6.72 -1.98
CA THR A 36 21.13 -7.45 -1.46
C THR A 36 20.13 -7.60 -2.60
N SER A 37 19.59 -8.80 -2.78
CA SER A 37 18.56 -9.02 -3.79
C SER A 37 17.42 -8.02 -3.55
N SER A 38 17.05 -7.29 -4.60
CA SER A 38 15.91 -6.37 -4.54
C SER A 38 14.68 -7.16 -4.10
N LEU A 39 13.97 -6.66 -3.09
CA LEU A 39 12.75 -7.27 -2.57
C LEU A 39 11.71 -7.41 -3.68
N LYS A 40 11.58 -8.61 -4.25
CA LYS A 40 10.60 -8.87 -5.31
C LYS A 40 9.31 -9.38 -4.67
N VAL A 41 8.29 -8.55 -4.67
CA VAL A 41 6.94 -8.92 -4.24
C VAL A 41 6.16 -9.43 -5.45
N MET A 42 5.38 -10.49 -5.27
CA MET A 42 4.53 -11.02 -6.33
C MET A 42 3.51 -9.96 -6.75
N ARG A 43 3.48 -9.65 -8.05
CA ARG A 43 2.54 -8.67 -8.63
C ARG A 43 1.11 -9.18 -8.54
N VAL A 44 0.93 -10.48 -8.72
CA VAL A 44 -0.37 -11.16 -8.60
C VAL A 44 -0.95 -10.92 -7.21
N SER A 45 -0.19 -11.17 -6.13
CA SER A 45 -0.65 -10.88 -4.76
C SER A 45 -1.01 -9.41 -4.52
N GLN A 46 -0.31 -8.46 -5.16
CA GLN A 46 -0.63 -7.03 -5.07
C GLN A 46 -1.92 -6.67 -5.84
N LEU A 47 -2.19 -7.34 -6.96
CA LEU A 47 -3.42 -7.14 -7.73
C LEU A 47 -4.61 -7.83 -7.04
N ASP A 48 -4.43 -9.05 -6.57
CA ASP A 48 -5.44 -9.78 -5.81
C ASP A 48 -5.85 -9.03 -4.55
N SER A 49 -4.89 -8.37 -3.86
CA SER A 49 -5.23 -7.53 -2.71
C SER A 49 -6.15 -6.37 -3.06
N ASP A 50 -6.02 -5.80 -4.26
CA ASP A 50 -6.86 -4.68 -4.71
C ASP A 50 -8.27 -5.17 -5.07
N ILE A 51 -8.37 -6.33 -5.71
CA ILE A 51 -9.65 -6.98 -6.01
C ILE A 51 -10.40 -7.28 -4.69
N LEU A 52 -9.72 -7.90 -3.73
CA LEU A 52 -10.29 -8.20 -2.41
C LEU A 52 -10.75 -6.94 -1.66
N ASP A 53 -10.01 -5.82 -1.79
CA ASP A 53 -10.41 -4.55 -1.20
C ASP A 53 -11.68 -3.99 -1.85
N SER A 54 -11.81 -4.09 -3.19
CA SER A 54 -13.04 -3.68 -3.89
C SER A 54 -14.24 -4.57 -3.55
N GLU A 55 -14.05 -5.89 -3.48
CA GLU A 55 -15.11 -6.83 -3.11
C GLU A 55 -15.59 -6.57 -1.66
N LEU A 56 -14.65 -6.37 -0.72
CA LEU A 56 -15.02 -6.00 0.65
C LEU A 56 -15.83 -4.70 0.67
N PHE A 57 -15.39 -3.69 -0.08
CA PHE A 57 -16.09 -2.43 -0.15
C PHE A 57 -17.51 -2.58 -0.68
N ASP A 58 -17.69 -3.35 -1.75
CA ASP A 58 -18.99 -3.59 -2.39
C ASP A 58 -19.93 -4.35 -1.44
N ILE A 59 -19.46 -5.40 -0.76
CA ILE A 59 -20.24 -6.11 0.26
C ILE A 59 -20.71 -5.15 1.36
N LEU A 60 -19.79 -4.35 1.91
CA LEU A 60 -20.14 -3.41 2.98
C LEU A 60 -21.11 -2.32 2.51
N LYS A 61 -20.94 -1.83 1.27
CA LYS A 61 -21.83 -0.88 0.63
C LYS A 61 -23.23 -1.46 0.44
N GLU A 62 -23.34 -2.70 -0.03
CA GLU A 62 -24.62 -3.39 -0.21
C GLU A 62 -25.33 -3.60 1.13
N GLN A 63 -24.62 -4.06 2.17
CA GLN A 63 -25.19 -4.16 3.52
C GLN A 63 -25.65 -2.80 4.05
N LEU A 64 -24.86 -1.75 3.84
CA LEU A 64 -25.19 -0.38 4.26
C LEU A 64 -26.47 0.12 3.59
N PHE A 65 -26.60 -0.07 2.28
CA PHE A 65 -27.79 0.34 1.53
C PHE A 65 -29.00 -0.55 1.78
N SER A 66 -28.79 -1.82 2.09
CA SER A 66 -29.85 -2.74 2.50
C SER A 66 -30.42 -2.34 3.86
N ALA A 67 -29.57 -1.99 4.83
CA ALA A 67 -30.02 -1.46 6.11
C ALA A 67 -30.79 -0.14 5.97
N LEU A 68 -30.43 0.67 4.97
CA LEU A 68 -31.08 1.95 4.69
C LEU A 68 -32.31 1.84 3.78
N SER A 69 -32.63 0.65 3.26
CA SER A 69 -33.76 0.44 2.33
C SER A 69 -35.13 0.75 2.95
N LEU A 70 -35.22 0.72 4.27
CA LEU A 70 -36.42 1.07 5.04
C LEU A 70 -36.68 2.59 5.09
N PHE A 71 -35.70 3.42 4.70
CA PHE A 71 -35.83 4.87 4.65
C PHE A 71 -36.28 5.34 3.26
N LYS A 72 -36.80 6.57 3.19
CA LYS A 72 -37.24 7.17 1.93
C LYS A 72 -36.10 7.14 0.89
N PRO A 73 -36.36 6.71 -0.36
CA PRO A 73 -35.33 6.60 -1.40
C PRO A 73 -34.62 7.94 -1.70
N THR A 74 -35.32 9.07 -1.53
CA THR A 74 -34.76 10.42 -1.69
C THR A 74 -33.63 10.74 -0.69
N ILE A 75 -33.65 10.14 0.50
CA ILE A 75 -32.59 10.32 1.50
C ILE A 75 -31.35 9.53 1.08
N LYS A 76 -31.54 8.32 0.54
CA LYS A 76 -30.46 7.46 0.06
C LYS A 76 -29.67 8.13 -1.06
N GLU A 77 -30.33 8.69 -2.06
CA GLU A 77 -29.68 9.35 -3.21
C GLU A 77 -28.93 10.62 -2.80
N ASN A 78 -29.52 11.43 -1.91
CA ASN A 78 -28.90 12.69 -1.50
C ASN A 78 -27.66 12.49 -0.64
N PHE A 79 -27.67 11.48 0.25
CA PHE A 79 -26.60 11.18 1.19
C PHE A 79 -25.65 10.07 0.72
N GLU A 80 -25.85 9.49 -0.46
CA GLU A 80 -24.98 8.45 -1.01
C GLU A 80 -23.48 8.81 -0.94
N PRO A 81 -23.01 9.98 -1.43
CA PRO A 81 -21.58 10.27 -1.39
C PRO A 81 -21.06 10.45 0.04
N GLU A 82 -21.86 10.97 0.97
CA GLU A 82 -21.51 11.07 2.39
C GLU A 82 -21.37 9.68 3.01
N MET A 83 -22.32 8.78 2.76
CA MET A 83 -22.31 7.41 3.29
C MET A 83 -21.11 6.62 2.77
N LEU A 84 -20.82 6.71 1.47
CA LEU A 84 -19.65 6.08 0.86
C LEU A 84 -18.34 6.70 1.35
N GLY A 85 -18.32 8.02 1.56
CA GLY A 85 -17.17 8.72 2.14
C GLY A 85 -16.88 8.28 3.57
N ILE A 86 -17.92 8.15 4.39
CA ILE A 86 -17.81 7.64 5.77
C ILE A 86 -17.34 6.19 5.76
N LEU A 87 -17.91 5.33 4.90
CA LEU A 87 -17.49 3.94 4.77
C LEU A 87 -16.00 3.82 4.43
N ASN A 88 -15.54 4.57 3.42
CA ASN A 88 -14.13 4.63 3.05
C ASN A 88 -13.24 5.18 4.17
N LEU A 89 -13.71 6.17 4.94
CA LEU A 89 -12.99 6.71 6.09
C LEU A 89 -12.84 5.67 7.19
N VAL A 90 -13.91 4.94 7.51
CA VAL A 90 -13.91 3.85 8.49
C VAL A 90 -12.93 2.75 8.05
N LEU A 91 -13.00 2.31 6.80
CA LEU A 91 -12.07 1.34 6.22
C LEU A 91 -10.63 1.84 6.29
N PHE A 92 -10.37 3.09 5.91
CA PHE A 92 -9.04 3.70 5.98
C PHE A 92 -8.50 3.74 7.42
N LYS A 93 -9.34 4.13 8.38
CA LYS A 93 -8.99 4.20 9.80
C LYS A 93 -8.66 2.81 10.36
N LEU A 94 -9.53 1.83 10.17
CA LEU A 94 -9.33 0.49 10.71
C LEU A 94 -8.19 -0.29 10.01
N SER A 95 -7.93 0.00 8.74
CA SER A 95 -6.91 -0.70 7.96
C SER A 95 -5.56 0.03 7.96
N ILE A 96 -5.41 1.10 7.17
CA ILE A 96 -4.12 1.75 6.92
C ILE A 96 -3.63 2.52 8.15
N TYR A 97 -4.52 3.17 8.88
CA TYR A 97 -4.10 3.93 10.06
C TYR A 97 -3.54 3.02 11.16
N ASP A 98 -4.24 1.94 11.49
CA ASP A 98 -3.84 1.01 12.56
C ASP A 98 -2.79 -0.01 12.09
N SER A 99 -3.04 -0.72 10.99
CA SER A 99 -2.20 -1.85 10.55
C SER A 99 -1.19 -1.50 9.46
N SER A 100 -1.29 -0.30 8.84
CA SER A 100 -0.47 0.11 7.68
C SER A 100 -0.61 -0.82 6.47
N ALA A 101 -1.73 -1.53 6.36
CA ALA A 101 -2.09 -2.41 5.27
C ALA A 101 -3.60 -2.29 5.04
N THR A 102 -4.05 -2.37 3.79
CA THR A 102 -5.47 -2.55 3.50
C THR A 102 -5.91 -3.97 3.87
N TYR A 103 -7.21 -4.23 3.90
CA TYR A 103 -7.72 -5.55 4.27
C TYR A 103 -7.22 -6.64 3.31
N GLY A 104 -7.41 -6.46 2.00
CA GLY A 104 -6.92 -7.36 0.97
C GLY A 104 -5.41 -7.52 1.02
N SER A 105 -4.68 -6.44 1.33
CA SER A 105 -3.23 -6.53 1.55
C SER A 105 -2.90 -7.45 2.73
N GLN A 106 -3.59 -7.34 3.86
CA GLN A 106 -3.35 -8.21 5.02
C GLN A 106 -3.60 -9.69 4.68
N LEU A 107 -4.66 -10.01 3.94
CA LEU A 107 -4.95 -11.37 3.49
C LEU A 107 -3.84 -11.92 2.58
N GLN A 108 -3.29 -11.07 1.72
CA GLN A 108 -2.16 -11.39 0.84
C GLN A 108 -0.80 -11.30 1.56
N ASN A 109 -0.78 -11.13 2.88
CA ASN A 109 0.43 -10.95 3.70
C ASN A 109 1.30 -9.77 3.20
N LEU A 110 0.67 -8.70 2.74
CA LEU A 110 1.28 -7.46 2.29
C LEU A 110 1.04 -6.33 3.31
N LYS A 111 2.01 -5.42 3.39
CA LYS A 111 1.96 -4.23 4.22
C LYS A 111 2.69 -3.09 3.51
N TYR A 112 2.21 -1.87 3.67
CA TYR A 112 2.91 -0.72 3.14
C TYR A 112 4.20 -0.45 3.93
N ARG A 113 5.23 -0.04 3.21
CA ARG A 113 6.51 0.43 3.73
C ARG A 113 6.81 1.80 3.14
N ASN A 114 7.40 2.68 3.95
CA ASN A 114 7.85 3.99 3.51
C ASN A 114 9.18 3.87 2.76
N GLU A 115 9.22 4.18 1.46
CA GLU A 115 10.47 4.16 0.69
C GLU A 115 11.32 5.44 0.84
N TRP A 116 10.75 6.59 1.23
CA TRP A 116 11.53 7.82 1.44
C TRP A 116 12.61 7.66 2.51
N LYS A 117 12.30 6.95 3.59
CA LYS A 117 13.25 6.66 4.68
C LYS A 117 14.23 5.52 4.34
N HIS A 118 13.99 4.83 3.22
CA HIS A 118 14.80 3.74 2.68
C HIS A 118 15.58 4.14 1.43
N GLY A 119 15.60 5.43 1.07
CA GLY A 119 16.36 6.00 -0.02
C GLY A 119 17.87 5.92 0.22
N GLY A 120 18.42 4.72 0.05
CA GLY A 120 19.85 4.42 0.06
C GLY A 120 20.12 3.18 -0.78
N VAL A 121 21.37 3.02 -1.23
CA VAL A 121 21.84 1.92 -2.11
C VAL A 121 21.58 0.51 -1.54
N LEU A 122 21.20 0.43 -0.27
CA LEU A 122 20.85 -0.80 0.42
C LEU A 122 19.34 -0.82 0.68
N GLU A 123 18.57 -1.43 -0.22
CA GLU A 123 17.22 -1.92 0.06
C GLU A 123 17.32 -3.04 1.11
N SER A 124 17.72 -2.69 2.33
CA SER A 124 17.95 -3.66 3.38
C SER A 124 16.61 -4.25 3.80
N ILE A 125 16.45 -5.53 3.49
CA ILE A 125 15.36 -6.40 3.94
C ILE A 125 15.28 -6.43 5.49
N ALA A 126 16.32 -5.97 6.19
CA ALA A 126 16.42 -6.03 7.65
C ALA A 126 15.70 -4.90 8.38
N LYS A 127 15.36 -3.79 7.71
CA LYS A 127 14.73 -2.62 8.34
C LYS A 127 13.33 -2.44 7.79
N ASP A 128 12.30 -2.76 8.56
CA ASP A 128 10.93 -2.42 8.21
C ASP A 128 10.63 -1.04 8.81
N ALA A 129 10.71 0.03 8.01
CA ALA A 129 10.28 1.35 8.46
C ALA A 129 8.76 1.45 8.29
N PRO A 130 7.99 1.58 9.38
CA PRO A 130 6.56 1.79 9.28
C PRO A 130 6.25 3.14 8.62
N LEU A 131 5.03 3.29 8.09
CA LEU A 131 4.61 4.54 7.48
C LEU A 131 4.63 5.69 8.47
N THR A 132 5.04 6.86 7.97
CA THR A 132 4.98 8.08 8.75
C THR A 132 3.52 8.49 8.95
N LYS A 133 3.18 9.08 10.10
CA LYS A 133 1.81 9.57 10.36
C LYS A 133 1.32 10.53 9.27
N SER A 134 2.20 11.39 8.77
CA SER A 134 1.92 12.30 7.64
C SER A 134 1.59 11.56 6.34
N GLN A 135 2.32 10.49 6.01
CA GLN A 135 2.04 9.67 4.81
C GLN A 135 0.70 8.94 4.94
N LYS A 136 0.38 8.41 6.12
CA LYS A 136 -0.93 7.79 6.37
C LYS A 136 -2.05 8.81 6.14
N ILE A 137 -1.97 9.97 6.79
CA ILE A 137 -2.98 11.03 6.66
C ILE A 137 -3.07 11.51 5.20
N ALA A 138 -1.94 11.77 4.54
CA ALA A 138 -1.90 12.19 3.14
C ALA A 138 -2.53 11.15 2.22
N TYR A 139 -2.28 9.85 2.44
CA TYR A 139 -2.92 8.77 1.70
C TYR A 139 -4.43 8.79 1.91
N GLY A 140 -4.90 8.87 3.16
CA GLY A 140 -6.33 8.93 3.47
C GLY A 140 -7.02 10.16 2.85
N VAL A 141 -6.38 11.33 2.92
CA VAL A 141 -6.91 12.57 2.32
C VAL A 141 -6.95 12.48 0.80
N LEU A 142 -5.91 11.96 0.15
CA LEU A 142 -5.86 11.86 -1.31
C LEU A 142 -6.81 10.78 -1.85
N THR A 143 -6.94 9.65 -1.16
CA THR A 143 -7.83 8.55 -1.58
C THR A 143 -9.27 8.81 -1.19
N VAL A 144 -9.56 8.92 0.11
CA VAL A 144 -10.93 9.10 0.61
C VAL A 144 -11.44 10.50 0.31
N GLY A 145 -10.66 11.53 0.67
CA GLY A 145 -11.03 12.93 0.46
C GLY A 145 -11.06 13.30 -1.01
N GLY A 146 -10.10 12.83 -1.80
CA GLY A 146 -10.05 13.03 -3.26
C GLY A 146 -11.25 12.43 -3.97
N GLN A 147 -11.60 11.17 -3.69
CA GLN A 147 -12.78 10.52 -4.27
C GLN A 147 -14.08 11.22 -3.85
N TYR A 148 -14.24 11.54 -2.56
CA TYR A 148 -15.41 12.25 -2.07
C TYR A 148 -15.56 13.64 -2.72
N ALA A 149 -14.50 14.44 -2.73
CA ALA A 149 -14.50 15.77 -3.34
C ALA A 149 -14.79 15.71 -4.84
N TRP A 150 -14.22 14.71 -5.55
CA TRP A 150 -14.48 14.50 -6.97
C TRP A 150 -15.95 14.18 -7.25
N THR A 151 -16.52 13.22 -6.52
CA THR A 151 -17.93 12.85 -6.65
C THR A 151 -18.86 14.02 -6.33
N ARG A 152 -18.58 14.78 -5.26
CA ARG A 152 -19.37 15.97 -4.90
C ARG A 152 -19.27 17.07 -5.94
N ALA A 153 -18.08 17.35 -6.46
CA ALA A 153 -17.86 18.35 -7.50
C ALA A 153 -18.60 17.97 -8.78
N ASN A 154 -18.49 16.72 -9.23
CA ASN A 154 -19.20 16.25 -10.43
C ASN A 154 -20.71 16.32 -10.25
N ARG A 155 -21.25 15.90 -9.10
CA ARG A 155 -22.69 16.01 -8.84
C ARG A 155 -23.17 17.46 -8.91
N TYR A 156 -22.45 18.37 -8.27
CA TYR A 156 -22.76 19.80 -8.29
C TYR A 156 -22.69 20.42 -9.70
N ILE A 157 -21.68 20.05 -10.48
CA ILE A 157 -21.49 20.53 -11.86
C ILE A 157 -22.62 20.03 -12.77
N THR A 158 -23.01 18.76 -12.62
CA THR A 158 -24.10 18.15 -13.39
C THR A 158 -25.45 18.73 -13.00
N GLU A 159 -25.74 18.88 -11.70
CA GLU A 159 -26.98 19.50 -11.19
C GLU A 159 -27.16 20.94 -11.71
N LYS A 160 -26.07 21.66 -11.93
CA LYS A 160 -26.08 23.04 -12.43
C LYS A 160 -25.92 23.16 -13.95
N GLY A 161 -25.78 22.05 -14.67
CA GLY A 161 -25.70 22.04 -16.13
C GLY A 161 -24.51 22.84 -16.69
N TRP A 162 -23.36 22.90 -15.99
CA TRP A 162 -22.25 23.77 -16.41
C TRP A 162 -21.66 23.44 -17.79
N GLY A 163 -21.93 22.24 -18.32
CA GLY A 163 -21.54 21.84 -19.67
C GLY A 163 -22.44 22.40 -20.78
N GLU A 164 -23.65 22.88 -20.46
CA GLU A 164 -24.63 23.43 -21.41
C GLU A 164 -24.58 24.96 -21.51
N LEU A 165 -23.80 25.61 -20.65
CA LEU A 165 -23.61 27.08 -20.66
C LEU A 165 -22.73 27.54 -21.82
N ASP A 166 -22.89 28.80 -22.22
CA ASP A 166 -22.10 29.41 -23.30
C ASP A 166 -20.58 29.27 -23.07
N GLU A 167 -19.82 29.17 -24.17
CA GLU A 167 -18.37 28.94 -24.10
C GLU A 167 -17.57 30.09 -23.47
N SER A 168 -18.13 31.30 -23.47
CA SER A 168 -17.53 32.50 -22.88
C SER A 168 -17.58 32.47 -21.35
N ASP A 169 -18.50 31.71 -20.76
CA ASP A 169 -18.70 31.65 -19.31
C ASP A 169 -17.56 30.93 -18.60
N VAL A 170 -17.14 31.52 -17.46
CA VAL A 170 -16.06 30.97 -16.62
C VAL A 170 -16.42 29.56 -16.12
N ARG A 171 -17.71 29.26 -15.94
CA ARG A 171 -18.20 27.95 -15.45
C ARG A 171 -17.97 26.83 -16.46
N ASN A 172 -18.20 27.08 -17.74
CA ASN A 172 -17.93 26.12 -18.80
C ASN A 172 -16.41 25.90 -18.97
N LYS A 173 -15.60 26.96 -18.82
CA LYS A 173 -14.13 26.82 -18.77
C LYS A 173 -13.67 25.93 -17.62
N VAL A 174 -14.20 26.11 -16.40
CA VAL A 174 -13.89 25.25 -15.25
C VAL A 174 -14.28 23.80 -15.53
N TYR A 175 -15.47 23.56 -16.09
CA TYR A 175 -15.91 22.23 -16.51
C TYR A 175 -14.93 21.59 -17.51
N ARG A 176 -14.51 22.32 -18.55
CA ARG A 176 -13.52 21.83 -19.54
C ARG A 176 -12.17 21.50 -18.90
N ILE A 177 -11.70 22.33 -17.97
CA ILE A 177 -10.45 22.08 -17.24
C ILE A 177 -10.58 20.81 -16.39
N LEU A 178 -11.70 20.65 -15.67
CA LEU A 178 -11.96 19.47 -14.85
C LEU A 178 -11.97 18.19 -15.70
N GLN A 179 -12.70 18.20 -16.82
CA GLN A 179 -12.79 17.10 -17.77
C GLN A 179 -11.43 16.75 -18.40
N THR A 180 -10.65 17.77 -18.76
CA THR A 180 -9.31 17.57 -19.31
C THR A 180 -8.36 17.02 -18.24
N GLY A 181 -8.46 17.51 -17.01
CA GLY A 181 -7.73 17.00 -15.86
C GLY A 181 -8.03 15.53 -15.59
N GLU A 182 -9.30 15.12 -15.66
CA GLU A 182 -9.71 13.72 -15.50
C GLU A 182 -9.09 12.82 -16.57
N LYS A 183 -9.09 13.27 -17.83
CA LYS A 183 -8.46 12.55 -18.95
C LYS A 183 -6.97 12.35 -18.71
N TYR A 184 -6.27 13.41 -18.29
CA TYR A 184 -4.85 13.32 -17.96
C TYR A 184 -4.59 12.40 -16.77
N TRP A 185 -5.41 12.47 -15.72
CA TRP A 185 -5.30 11.58 -14.57
C TRP A 185 -5.43 10.10 -14.98
N LYS A 186 -6.42 9.77 -15.82
CA LYS A 186 -6.61 8.43 -16.38
C LYS A 186 -5.40 7.99 -17.22
N ALA A 187 -4.88 8.86 -18.08
CA ALA A 187 -3.69 8.59 -18.88
C ALA A 187 -2.46 8.31 -18.00
N PHE A 188 -2.19 9.14 -16.99
CA PHE A 188 -1.11 8.93 -16.03
C PHE A 188 -1.31 7.64 -15.23
N SER A 189 -2.55 7.28 -14.89
CA SER A 189 -2.85 6.04 -14.16
C SER A 189 -2.49 4.82 -15.00
N VAL A 190 -2.84 4.82 -16.30
CA VAL A 190 -2.46 3.74 -17.24
C VAL A 190 -0.95 3.67 -17.39
N LEU A 191 -0.26 4.80 -17.57
CA LEU A 191 1.20 4.83 -17.63
C LEU A 191 1.84 4.28 -16.33
N ASN A 192 1.31 4.65 -15.17
CA ASN A 192 1.75 4.10 -13.89
C ASN A 192 1.55 2.59 -13.83
N PHE A 193 0.39 2.10 -14.28
CA PHE A 193 0.07 0.69 -14.31
C PHE A 193 1.00 -0.10 -15.25
N LEU A 194 1.34 0.43 -16.42
CA LEU A 194 2.32 -0.19 -17.32
C LEU A 194 3.72 -0.26 -16.66
N VAL A 195 4.14 0.82 -16.02
CA VAL A 195 5.41 0.83 -15.26
C VAL A 195 5.36 -0.15 -14.10
N PHE A 196 4.21 -0.30 -13.43
CA PHE A 196 3.98 -1.29 -12.39
C PHE A 196 4.10 -2.72 -12.92
N LEU A 197 3.52 -3.02 -14.09
CA LEU A 197 3.67 -4.34 -14.71
C LEU A 197 5.14 -4.64 -15.04
N TYR A 198 5.94 -3.63 -15.36
CA TYR A 198 7.38 -3.81 -15.58
C TYR A 198 8.18 -3.98 -14.27
N ASN A 199 8.01 -3.10 -13.28
CA ASN A 199 8.86 -3.04 -12.09
C ASN A 199 8.27 -3.71 -10.82
N GLY A 200 6.95 -3.84 -10.72
CA GLY A 200 6.21 -4.41 -9.58
C GLY A 200 6.27 -3.61 -8.26
N ARG A 201 6.60 -2.31 -8.30
CA ARG A 201 6.82 -1.49 -7.09
C ARG A 201 5.59 -0.73 -6.59
N TYR A 202 4.94 0.04 -7.47
CA TYR A 202 3.86 0.96 -7.10
C TYR A 202 2.62 0.73 -7.96
N ARG A 203 1.55 0.19 -7.37
CA ARG A 203 0.31 -0.16 -8.08
C ARG A 203 -0.50 1.07 -8.50
N THR A 204 -0.57 2.11 -7.66
CA THR A 204 -1.28 3.36 -7.96
C THR A 204 -0.34 4.56 -8.09
N LEU A 205 -0.82 5.63 -8.74
CA LEU A 205 -0.13 6.92 -8.77
C LEU A 205 0.06 7.50 -7.36
N ILE A 206 -0.95 7.33 -6.50
CA ILE A 206 -0.93 7.84 -5.13
C ILE A 206 0.18 7.14 -4.33
N ASP A 207 0.30 5.82 -4.48
CA ASP A 207 1.40 5.04 -3.88
C ASP A 207 2.76 5.55 -4.35
N ARG A 208 2.89 5.91 -5.64
CA ARG A 208 4.14 6.43 -6.20
C ARG A 208 4.48 7.82 -5.64
N ILE A 209 3.51 8.73 -5.59
CA ILE A 209 3.70 10.10 -5.10
C ILE A 209 4.10 10.09 -3.61
N LEU A 210 3.46 9.23 -2.81
CA LEU A 210 3.75 9.12 -1.37
C LEU A 210 4.92 8.18 -1.06
N ALA A 211 5.49 7.55 -2.08
CA ALA A 211 6.52 6.50 -1.99
C ALA A 211 6.15 5.40 -0.98
N MET A 212 4.90 4.93 -1.08
CA MET A 212 4.36 3.82 -0.31
C MET A 212 4.45 2.54 -1.14
N ARG A 213 5.35 1.62 -0.77
CA ARG A 213 5.50 0.34 -1.47
C ARG A 213 4.90 -0.79 -0.66
N LEU A 214 4.18 -1.70 -1.32
CA LEU A 214 3.73 -2.95 -0.70
C LEU A 214 4.89 -3.93 -0.58
N VAL A 215 5.07 -4.48 0.62
CA VAL A 215 6.11 -5.45 0.97
C VAL A 215 5.49 -6.55 1.82
N TYR A 216 6.06 -7.75 1.81
CA TYR A 216 5.56 -8.84 2.64
C TYR A 216 5.66 -8.49 4.14
N ALA A 217 4.55 -8.62 4.86
CA ALA A 217 4.50 -8.39 6.30
C ALA A 217 5.30 -9.46 7.07
N LYS A 218 5.19 -10.73 6.65
CA LYS A 218 5.99 -11.85 7.14
C LYS A 218 6.70 -12.56 5.98
N LYS A 219 8.02 -12.69 6.07
CA LYS A 219 8.85 -13.26 5.00
C LYS A 219 8.62 -14.76 4.76
N SER A 220 8.16 -15.49 5.79
CA SER A 220 7.93 -16.94 5.73
C SER A 220 6.61 -17.35 5.06
N LEU A 221 5.64 -16.43 4.94
CA LEU A 221 4.30 -16.73 4.47
C LEU A 221 4.15 -16.73 2.93
N ASN A 222 5.14 -16.24 2.17
CA ASN A 222 5.08 -16.19 0.71
C ASN A 222 4.84 -17.56 0.06
N ARG A 223 5.23 -18.64 0.76
CA ARG A 223 5.05 -20.01 0.26
C ARG A 223 3.73 -20.65 0.72
N GLN A 224 3.13 -20.21 1.83
CA GLN A 224 2.00 -20.90 2.45
C GLN A 224 0.64 -20.56 1.80
N VAL A 225 0.41 -19.32 1.35
CA VAL A 225 -0.87 -18.90 0.77
C VAL A 225 -1.15 -19.62 -0.56
N SER A 226 -0.13 -19.84 -1.40
CA SER A 226 -0.27 -20.64 -2.63
C SER A 226 -0.63 -22.10 -2.35
N PHE A 227 -0.21 -22.66 -1.20
CA PHE A 227 -0.55 -24.03 -0.84
C PHE A 227 -1.96 -24.18 -0.29
N GLU A 228 -2.54 -23.17 0.35
CA GLU A 228 -3.91 -23.31 0.86
C GLU A 228 -4.91 -23.47 -0.28
N PHE A 229 -4.79 -22.67 -1.34
CA PHE A 229 -5.67 -22.77 -2.51
C PHE A 229 -5.42 -24.07 -3.29
N LEU A 230 -4.14 -24.46 -3.46
CA LEU A 230 -3.76 -25.74 -4.05
C LEU A 230 -4.31 -26.92 -3.23
N ASN A 231 -4.23 -26.86 -1.91
CA ASN A 231 -4.70 -27.89 -1.00
C ASN A 231 -6.23 -27.97 -1.02
N ARG A 232 -6.95 -26.85 -1.05
CA ARG A 232 -8.41 -26.84 -1.21
C ARG A 232 -8.79 -27.53 -2.52
N GLN A 233 -8.15 -27.20 -3.64
CA GLN A 233 -8.41 -27.85 -4.93
C GLN A 233 -8.05 -29.35 -4.91
N MET A 234 -6.91 -29.75 -4.35
CA MET A 234 -6.55 -31.17 -4.19
C MET A 234 -7.56 -31.94 -3.33
N VAL A 235 -8.05 -31.35 -2.24
CA VAL A 235 -9.06 -31.97 -1.38
C VAL A 235 -10.38 -32.15 -2.14
N TRP A 236 -10.82 -31.15 -2.90
CA TRP A 236 -12.02 -31.26 -3.74
C TRP A 236 -11.86 -32.30 -4.86
N HIS A 237 -10.69 -32.37 -5.49
CA HIS A 237 -10.39 -33.42 -6.48
C HIS A 237 -10.32 -34.82 -5.83
N ALA A 238 -9.74 -34.95 -4.64
CA ALA A 238 -9.73 -36.21 -3.89
C ALA A 238 -11.15 -36.69 -3.55
N PHE A 239 -12.03 -35.78 -3.09
CA PHE A 239 -13.42 -36.14 -2.79
C PHE A 239 -14.26 -36.51 -4.03
N THR A 240 -14.02 -35.86 -5.17
CA THR A 240 -14.80 -36.09 -6.40
C THR A 240 -14.34 -37.32 -7.19
N VAL A 241 -13.05 -37.68 -7.11
CA VAL A 241 -12.49 -38.86 -7.80
C VAL A 241 -12.62 -40.14 -6.98
N SER A 242 -12.63 -40.07 -5.65
CA SER A 242 -12.73 -41.25 -4.76
C SER A 242 -14.11 -41.93 -4.73
N HIS A 243 -15.11 -41.40 -5.45
CA HIS A 243 -16.48 -41.94 -5.50
C HIS A 243 -16.82 -42.68 -6.81
N LYS A 244 -15.81 -43.10 -7.58
CA LYS A 244 -15.91 -44.10 -8.65
C LYS A 244 -15.13 -45.35 -8.28
#